data_AF-A0A7V7ZPV7-F1
#
_entry.id   AF-A0A7V7ZPV7-F1
#
_cell.length_a   1.000
_cell.length_b   1.000
_cell.length_c   1.000
_cell.angle_alpha   90.00
_cell.angle_beta   90.00
_cell.angle_gamma   90.00
#
_symmetry.space_group_name_H-M   'P 1'
#
loop_
_entity.id
_entity.type
_entity.pdbx_description
1 polymer ?
#
loop_
_entity_poly.entity_id
_entity_poly.type
_entity_poly.pdbx_seq_one_letter_code
_entity_poly.pdbx_strand_id
1 'polypeptide(L)'
;MQPENDWTNLLGGVAQLSVVGNVADAIIKTRDAFINQIMAQPIQHAVQFLIREVPRMEQETWQIFFQHFHQRAEQSDYAFKLLLFADNVHTISLTVQQLMLRPGPQAKAVLDSSVRTMDDASWNILKYILGQEARANPVASELLGYATRLRQHPNAEETFRASIKQALSDHIITPEEASKLERLRQDLQIPAEVARDILMQVRANPHSEAEGEASINLLFPE
;
A
#
# COMPACT_ATOMS: atom_id res chain seq x y z
N MET A 1 -3.57 -18.37 19.87
CA MET A 1 -4.32 -17.34 20.61
C MET A 1 -4.58 -16.19 19.66
N GLN A 2 -5.80 -16.11 19.11
CA GLN A 2 -6.22 -14.92 18.35
C GLN A 2 -6.41 -13.78 19.36
N PRO A 3 -5.91 -12.56 19.07
CA PRO A 3 -6.28 -11.41 19.89
C PRO A 3 -7.78 -11.17 19.70
N GLU A 4 -8.58 -11.48 20.73
CA GLU A 4 -9.94 -10.96 20.84
C GLU A 4 -9.89 -9.45 20.63
N ASN A 5 -10.76 -8.94 19.75
CA ASN A 5 -10.79 -7.53 19.39
C ASN A 5 -10.94 -6.68 20.65
N ASP A 6 -10.00 -5.76 20.93
CA ASP A 6 -10.14 -4.77 22.01
C ASP A 6 -11.48 -4.01 21.89
N TRP A 7 -11.98 -3.84 20.66
CA TRP A 7 -13.32 -3.34 20.37
C TRP A 7 -14.44 -4.21 20.94
N THR A 8 -14.35 -5.53 20.90
CA THR A 8 -15.37 -6.40 21.50
C THR A 8 -15.32 -6.36 23.03
N ASN A 9 -14.20 -6.01 23.65
CA ASN A 9 -14.15 -5.77 25.10
C ASN A 9 -14.73 -4.40 25.47
N LEU A 10 -14.41 -3.37 24.67
CA LEU A 10 -14.99 -2.02 24.81
C LEU A 10 -16.51 -2.03 24.55
N LEU A 11 -16.97 -2.70 23.50
CA LEU A 11 -18.38 -2.88 23.16
C LEU A 11 -19.06 -3.93 24.06
N GLY A 12 -18.34 -4.95 24.51
CA GLY A 12 -18.84 -5.98 25.43
C GLY A 12 -19.17 -5.42 26.81
N GLY A 13 -18.38 -4.45 27.29
CA GLY A 13 -18.74 -3.65 28.47
C GLY A 13 -20.00 -2.80 28.27
N VAL A 14 -20.28 -2.37 27.03
CA VAL A 14 -21.45 -1.55 26.69
C VAL A 14 -22.70 -2.40 26.47
N ALA A 15 -22.55 -3.64 26.00
CA ALA A 15 -23.64 -4.60 25.86
C ALA A 15 -24.30 -4.96 27.21
N GLN A 16 -23.54 -4.85 28.32
CA GLN A 16 -24.11 -4.98 29.67
C GLN A 16 -24.94 -3.76 30.10
N LEU A 17 -24.68 -2.58 29.54
CA LEU A 17 -25.40 -1.33 29.81
C LEU A 17 -26.66 -1.16 28.95
N SER A 18 -26.80 -1.90 27.85
CA SER A 18 -27.91 -1.75 26.89
C SER A 18 -29.25 -2.39 27.29
N VAL A 19 -29.35 -2.98 28.48
CA VAL A 19 -30.61 -3.61 28.95
C VAL A 19 -31.71 -2.57 29.27
N VAL A 20 -31.36 -1.28 29.37
CA VAL A 20 -32.32 -0.22 29.75
C VAL A 20 -32.19 0.99 28.83
N GLY A 21 -32.76 0.90 27.62
CA GLY A 21 -33.13 2.06 26.78
C GLY A 21 -32.02 2.73 25.96
N ASN A 22 -32.13 2.61 24.64
CA ASN A 22 -31.36 3.27 23.57
C ASN A 22 -29.90 2.83 23.36
N VAL A 23 -29.74 1.67 22.71
CA VAL A 23 -28.48 1.17 22.13
C VAL A 23 -27.73 2.24 21.33
N ALA A 24 -28.44 3.09 20.57
CA ALA A 24 -27.81 4.17 19.80
C ALA A 24 -27.09 5.21 20.67
N ASP A 25 -27.70 5.62 21.81
CA ASP A 25 -27.10 6.60 22.73
C ASP A 25 -25.88 6.00 23.45
N ALA A 26 -25.93 4.71 23.79
CA ALA A 26 -24.79 4.00 24.36
C ALA A 26 -23.61 3.89 23.38
N ILE A 27 -23.88 3.62 22.10
CA ILE A 27 -22.85 3.60 21.05
C ILE A 27 -22.20 4.98 20.89
N ILE A 28 -23.01 6.05 20.85
CA ILE A 28 -22.52 7.43 20.73
C ILE A 28 -21.62 7.79 21.92
N LYS A 29 -22.09 7.56 23.15
CA LYS A 29 -21.31 7.86 24.38
C LYS A 29 -19.99 7.09 24.45
N THR A 30 -20.00 5.83 24.03
CA THR A 30 -18.78 5.00 24.00
C THR A 30 -17.77 5.57 23.01
N ARG A 31 -18.23 6.06 21.85
CA ARG A 31 -17.37 6.67 20.83
C ARG A 31 -16.83 8.02 21.27
N ASP A 32 -17.64 8.84 21.94
CA ASP A 32 -17.16 10.09 22.52
C ASP A 32 -16.12 9.84 23.62
N ALA A 33 -16.33 8.83 24.46
CA ALA A 33 -15.34 8.40 25.46
C ALA A 33 -14.04 7.94 24.79
N PHE A 34 -14.13 7.23 23.67
CA PHE A 34 -12.99 6.80 22.87
C PHE A 34 -12.21 7.97 22.27
N ILE A 35 -12.88 8.95 21.66
CA ILE A 35 -12.24 10.16 21.13
C ILE A 35 -11.57 10.95 22.28
N ASN A 36 -12.27 11.10 23.41
CA ASN A 36 -11.72 11.75 24.60
C ASN A 36 -10.46 11.03 25.10
N GLN A 37 -10.47 9.68 25.11
CA GLN A 37 -9.32 8.88 25.51
C GLN A 37 -8.14 9.12 24.57
N ILE A 38 -8.34 9.08 23.25
CA ILE A 38 -7.28 9.37 22.26
C ILE A 38 -6.73 10.79 22.47
N MET A 39 -7.61 11.79 22.66
CA MET A 39 -7.21 13.17 22.85
C MET A 39 -6.44 13.41 24.17
N ALA A 40 -6.65 12.57 25.18
CA ALA A 40 -5.92 12.64 26.44
C ALA A 40 -4.53 11.97 26.38
N GLN A 41 -4.26 11.16 25.34
CA GLN A 41 -2.96 10.49 25.18
C GLN A 41 -1.89 11.42 24.58
N PRO A 42 -0.61 11.19 24.88
CA PRO A 42 0.49 11.74 24.09
C PRO A 42 0.37 11.36 22.61
N ILE A 43 0.81 12.23 21.71
CA ILE A 43 0.66 12.07 20.25
C ILE A 43 1.15 10.71 19.74
N GLN A 44 2.26 10.20 20.28
CA GLN A 44 2.84 8.91 19.88
C GLN A 44 1.88 7.74 20.17
N HIS A 45 1.25 7.74 21.35
CA HIS A 45 0.28 6.70 21.71
C HIS A 45 -1.02 6.86 20.93
N ALA A 46 -1.49 8.10 20.72
CA ALA A 46 -2.68 8.37 19.91
C ALA A 46 -2.49 7.86 18.47
N VAL A 47 -1.34 8.13 17.85
CA VAL A 47 -1.00 7.66 16.50
C VAL A 47 -0.92 6.13 16.42
N GLN A 48 -0.22 5.49 17.36
CA GLN A 48 -0.13 4.02 17.41
C GLN A 48 -1.51 3.37 17.53
N PHE A 49 -2.35 3.97 18.35
CA PHE A 49 -3.71 3.51 18.55
C PHE A 49 -4.57 3.67 17.29
N LEU A 50 -4.55 4.84 16.65
CA LEU A 50 -5.28 5.08 15.40
C LEU A 50 -4.84 4.11 14.28
N ILE A 51 -3.54 3.90 14.11
CA ILE A 51 -2.99 2.91 13.15
C ILE A 51 -3.56 1.51 13.39
N ARG A 52 -3.79 1.12 14.65
CA ARG A 52 -4.23 -0.21 15.02
C ARG A 52 -5.75 -0.38 14.90
N GLU A 53 -6.50 0.63 15.31
CA GLU A 53 -7.95 0.53 15.43
C GLU A 53 -8.70 0.97 14.16
N VAL A 54 -8.26 2.03 13.48
CA VAL A 54 -8.96 2.58 12.32
C VAL A 54 -9.10 1.56 11.17
N PRO A 55 -8.07 0.76 10.81
CA PRO A 55 -8.21 -0.25 9.75
C PRO A 55 -9.28 -1.33 10.01
N ARG A 56 -9.66 -1.51 11.28
CA ARG A 56 -10.63 -2.52 11.71
C ARG A 56 -12.06 -1.98 11.79
N MET A 57 -12.23 -0.66 11.64
CA MET A 57 -13.55 -0.04 11.66
C MET A 57 -14.29 -0.36 10.36
N GLU A 58 -15.51 -0.88 10.49
CA GLU A 58 -16.45 -0.95 9.37
C GLU A 58 -16.84 0.45 8.88
N GLN A 59 -17.32 0.57 7.64
CA GLN A 59 -17.60 1.86 7.01
C GLN A 59 -18.56 2.74 7.83
N GLU A 60 -19.65 2.18 8.35
CA GLU A 60 -20.60 2.92 9.20
C GLU A 60 -19.95 3.38 10.50
N THR A 61 -19.10 2.52 11.07
CA THR A 61 -18.36 2.84 12.29
C THR A 61 -17.33 3.94 12.05
N TRP A 62 -16.62 3.90 10.93
CA TRP A 62 -15.71 4.97 10.52
C TRP A 62 -16.45 6.30 10.35
N GLN A 63 -17.58 6.33 9.64
CA GLN A 63 -18.32 7.58 9.38
C GLN A 63 -18.75 8.29 10.66
N ILE A 64 -19.32 7.54 11.61
CA ILE A 64 -19.74 8.12 12.90
C ILE A 64 -18.49 8.58 13.70
N PHE A 65 -17.41 7.79 13.73
CA PHE A 65 -16.17 8.19 14.40
C PHE A 65 -15.61 9.49 13.80
N PHE A 66 -15.52 9.57 12.47
CA PHE A 66 -15.02 10.71 11.74
C PHE A 66 -15.85 11.96 12.00
N GLN A 67 -17.19 11.86 11.94
CA GLN A 67 -18.09 12.97 12.21
C GLN A 67 -17.91 13.55 13.62
N HIS A 68 -17.85 12.69 14.63
CA HIS A 68 -17.68 13.14 16.02
C HIS A 68 -16.28 13.71 16.27
N PHE A 69 -15.25 13.11 15.67
CA PHE A 69 -13.88 13.60 15.83
C PHE A 69 -13.67 14.93 15.09
N HIS A 70 -14.35 15.14 13.96
CA HIS A 70 -14.40 16.42 13.25
C HIS A 70 -14.91 17.56 14.14
N GLN A 71 -15.98 17.34 14.90
CA GLN A 71 -16.50 18.35 15.84
C GLN A 71 -15.45 18.77 16.89
N ARG A 72 -14.59 17.86 17.32
CA ARG A 72 -13.49 18.19 18.27
C ARG A 72 -12.33 18.87 17.58
N ALA A 73 -12.06 18.52 16.32
CA ALA A 73 -11.03 19.15 15.50
C ALA A 73 -11.30 20.64 15.25
N GLU A 74 -12.56 21.07 15.22
CA GLU A 74 -12.94 22.50 15.09
C GLU A 74 -12.43 23.37 16.25
N GLN A 75 -12.13 22.77 17.40
CA GLN A 75 -11.74 23.47 18.63
C GLN A 75 -10.30 23.17 19.08
N SER A 76 -9.58 22.29 18.37
CA SER A 76 -8.28 21.80 18.83
C SER A 76 -7.38 21.41 17.65
N ASP A 77 -6.28 22.15 17.46
CA ASP A 77 -5.24 21.82 16.48
C ASP A 77 -4.69 20.40 16.67
N TYR A 78 -4.63 19.92 17.91
CA TYR A 78 -4.21 18.56 18.21
C TYR A 78 -5.21 17.53 17.68
N ALA A 79 -6.50 17.72 17.95
CA ALA A 79 -7.56 16.86 17.43
C ALA A 79 -7.61 16.91 15.89
N PHE A 80 -7.42 18.08 15.29
CA PHE A 80 -7.37 18.24 13.84
C PHE A 80 -6.24 17.42 13.21
N LYS A 81 -5.02 17.47 13.76
CA LYS A 81 -3.90 16.65 13.27
C LYS A 81 -4.17 15.16 13.41
N LEU A 82 -4.76 14.73 14.52
CA LEU A 82 -5.13 13.34 14.73
C LEU A 82 -6.23 12.88 13.77
N LEU A 83 -7.19 13.73 13.45
CA LEU A 83 -8.25 13.44 12.48
C LEU A 83 -7.68 13.26 11.07
N LEU A 84 -6.83 14.19 10.60
CA LEU A 84 -6.15 14.06 9.31
C LEU A 84 -5.33 12.76 9.22
N PHE A 85 -4.64 12.43 10.32
CA PHE A 85 -3.89 11.19 10.41
C PHE A 85 -4.80 9.95 10.35
N ALA A 86 -5.90 9.94 11.10
CA ALA A 86 -6.88 8.85 11.09
C ALA A 86 -7.49 8.66 9.69
N ASP A 87 -7.80 9.76 9.00
CA ASP A 87 -8.37 9.73 7.65
C ASP A 87 -7.40 9.13 6.62
N ASN A 88 -6.12 9.50 6.69
CA ASN A 88 -5.07 8.88 5.90
C ASN A 88 -4.94 7.37 6.19
N VAL A 89 -4.98 6.96 7.47
CA VAL A 89 -4.96 5.54 7.85
C VAL A 89 -6.16 4.80 7.26
N HIS A 90 -7.35 5.37 7.37
CA HIS A 90 -8.57 4.76 6.81
C HIS A 90 -8.49 4.61 5.29
N THR A 91 -8.13 5.68 4.58
CA THR A 91 -8.00 5.70 3.11
C THR A 91 -6.99 4.66 2.62
N ILE A 92 -5.82 4.60 3.26
CA ILE A 92 -4.79 3.61 2.90
C ILE A 92 -5.25 2.19 3.26
N SER A 93 -5.95 1.99 4.38
CA SER A 93 -6.53 0.69 4.73
C SER A 93 -7.50 0.19 3.67
N LEU A 94 -8.43 1.05 3.22
CA LEU A 94 -9.36 0.72 2.14
C LEU A 94 -8.62 0.38 0.84
N THR A 95 -7.57 1.13 0.53
CA THR A 95 -6.72 0.87 -0.65
C THR A 95 -6.06 -0.50 -0.56
N VAL A 96 -5.49 -0.86 0.60
CA VAL A 96 -4.87 -2.18 0.83
C VAL A 96 -5.90 -3.31 0.69
N GLN A 97 -7.09 -3.16 1.29
CA GLN A 97 -8.17 -4.14 1.16
C GLN A 97 -8.58 -4.32 -0.31
N GLN A 98 -8.73 -3.23 -1.06
CA GLN A 98 -9.05 -3.30 -2.49
C GLN A 98 -7.93 -3.94 -3.31
N LEU A 99 -6.66 -3.65 -3.00
CA LEU A 99 -5.51 -4.27 -3.67
C LEU A 99 -5.48 -5.79 -3.46
N MET A 100 -5.76 -6.24 -2.23
CA MET A 100 -5.79 -7.66 -1.88
C MET A 100 -6.90 -8.45 -2.58
N LEU A 101 -7.98 -7.79 -3.01
CA LEU A 101 -9.08 -8.41 -3.75
C LEU A 101 -8.84 -8.46 -5.27
N ARG A 102 -7.78 -7.81 -5.77
CA ARG A 102 -7.48 -7.74 -7.21
C ARG A 102 -6.53 -8.86 -7.64
N PRO A 103 -6.57 -9.30 -8.91
CA PRO A 103 -5.52 -10.14 -9.49
C PRO A 103 -4.14 -9.47 -9.36
N GLY A 104 -3.10 -10.28 -9.10
CA GLY A 104 -1.74 -9.80 -8.83
C GLY A 104 -1.22 -8.72 -9.80
N PRO A 105 -1.31 -8.90 -11.13
CA PRO A 105 -0.87 -7.88 -12.09
C PRO A 105 -1.63 -6.55 -11.96
N GLN A 106 -2.95 -6.60 -11.74
CA GLN A 106 -3.78 -5.40 -11.58
C GLN A 106 -3.47 -4.69 -10.25
N ALA A 107 -3.29 -5.45 -9.17
CA ALA A 107 -2.90 -4.89 -7.87
C ALA A 107 -1.54 -4.17 -7.96
N LYS A 108 -0.55 -4.78 -8.63
CA LYS A 108 0.76 -4.18 -8.86
C LYS A 108 0.68 -2.87 -9.67
N ALA A 109 -0.10 -2.83 -10.74
CA ALA A 109 -0.27 -1.61 -11.54
C ALA A 109 -0.88 -0.45 -10.73
N VAL A 110 -1.90 -0.72 -9.91
CA VAL A 110 -2.49 0.29 -9.03
C VAL A 110 -1.48 0.75 -7.97
N LEU A 111 -0.73 -0.19 -7.39
CA LEU A 111 0.28 0.11 -6.38
C LEU A 111 1.43 0.95 -6.95
N ASP A 112 1.88 0.69 -8.18
CA ASP A 112 2.92 1.47 -8.86
C ASP A 112 2.52 2.95 -8.98
N SER A 113 1.32 3.22 -9.52
CA SER A 113 0.83 4.59 -9.65
C SER A 113 0.67 5.31 -8.30
N SER A 114 0.24 4.58 -7.27
CA SER A 114 0.01 5.13 -5.93
C SER A 114 1.33 5.43 -5.21
N VAL A 115 2.27 4.49 -5.17
CA VAL A 115 3.54 4.61 -4.41
C VAL A 115 4.43 5.72 -4.95
N ARG A 116 4.40 5.98 -6.27
CA ARG A 116 5.17 7.06 -6.91
C ARG A 116 4.74 8.45 -6.49
N THR A 117 3.46 8.64 -6.22
CA THR A 117 2.89 9.95 -5.84
C THR A 117 2.74 10.11 -4.32
N MET A 118 2.92 9.03 -3.57
CA MET A 118 2.74 8.98 -2.12
C MET A 118 3.87 9.72 -1.38
N ASP A 119 3.49 10.56 -0.41
CA ASP A 119 4.43 11.16 0.54
C ASP A 119 4.99 10.12 1.54
N ASP A 120 5.98 10.51 2.33
CA ASP A 120 6.65 9.59 3.26
C ASP A 120 5.74 9.14 4.42
N ALA A 121 4.80 9.98 4.85
CA ALA A 121 3.88 9.63 5.94
C ALA A 121 2.92 8.53 5.50
N SER A 122 2.29 8.72 4.34
CA SER A 122 1.40 7.78 3.69
C SER A 122 2.14 6.48 3.34
N TRP A 123 3.39 6.57 2.87
CA TRP A 123 4.23 5.40 2.63
C TRP A 123 4.45 4.56 3.89
N ASN A 124 4.75 5.21 5.02
CA ASN A 124 4.95 4.52 6.28
C ASN A 124 3.67 3.85 6.79
N ILE A 125 2.51 4.49 6.62
CA ILE A 125 1.20 3.90 6.94
C ILE A 125 0.92 2.68 6.05
N LEU A 126 1.09 2.81 4.73
CA LEU A 126 0.92 1.71 3.78
C LEU A 126 1.80 0.51 4.14
N LYS A 127 3.09 0.76 4.37
CA LYS A 127 4.06 -0.26 4.77
C LYS A 127 3.64 -0.96 6.06
N TYR A 128 3.17 -0.19 7.06
CA TYR A 128 2.71 -0.76 8.31
C TYR A 128 1.49 -1.66 8.11
N ILE A 129 0.45 -1.16 7.42
CA ILE A 129 -0.80 -1.91 7.22
C ILE A 129 -0.53 -3.19 6.43
N LEU A 130 0.17 -3.10 5.29
CA LEU A 130 0.58 -4.28 4.52
C LEU A 130 1.44 -5.24 5.36
N GLY A 131 2.32 -4.73 6.22
CA GLY A 131 3.13 -5.55 7.11
C GLY A 131 2.34 -6.30 8.18
N GLN A 132 1.22 -5.73 8.66
CA GLN A 132 0.30 -6.46 9.55
C GLN A 132 -0.44 -7.56 8.79
N GLU A 133 -0.99 -7.24 7.62
CA GLU A 133 -1.73 -8.19 6.78
C GLU A 133 -0.84 -9.32 6.25
N ALA A 134 0.42 -9.03 5.93
CA ALA A 134 1.40 -9.99 5.42
C ALA A 134 1.67 -11.16 6.37
N ARG A 135 1.38 -11.01 7.68
CA ARG A 135 1.54 -12.08 8.67
C ARG A 135 0.57 -13.24 8.44
N ALA A 136 -0.58 -12.97 7.85
CA ALA A 136 -1.65 -13.95 7.60
C ALA A 136 -1.96 -14.12 6.11
N ASN A 137 -1.52 -13.20 5.25
CA ASN A 137 -1.88 -13.17 3.84
C ASN A 137 -0.64 -13.09 2.92
N PRO A 138 -0.37 -14.12 2.09
CA PRO A 138 0.78 -14.11 1.19
C PRO A 138 0.69 -13.03 0.10
N VAL A 139 -0.52 -12.64 -0.32
CA VAL A 139 -0.73 -11.55 -1.29
C VAL A 139 -0.26 -10.22 -0.70
N ALA A 140 -0.58 -9.94 0.57
CA ALA A 140 -0.10 -8.73 1.25
C ALA A 140 1.43 -8.72 1.39
N SER A 141 2.04 -9.89 1.66
CA SER A 141 3.51 -10.04 1.69
C SER A 141 4.14 -9.75 0.32
N GLU A 142 3.55 -10.26 -0.76
CA GLU A 142 4.00 -10.00 -2.13
C GLU A 142 3.90 -8.51 -2.47
N LEU A 143 2.75 -7.88 -2.18
CA LEU A 143 2.51 -6.46 -2.43
C LEU A 143 3.47 -5.56 -1.62
N LEU A 144 3.73 -5.90 -0.36
CA LEU A 144 4.71 -5.18 0.46
C LEU A 144 6.11 -5.23 -0.14
N GLY A 145 6.54 -6.42 -0.58
CA GLY A 145 7.83 -6.60 -1.25
C GLY A 145 7.92 -5.78 -2.54
N TYR A 146 6.87 -5.81 -3.36
CA TYR A 146 6.80 -5.04 -4.59
C TYR A 146 6.82 -3.52 -4.33
N ALA A 147 6.01 -3.02 -3.40
CA ALA A 147 5.96 -1.60 -3.06
C ALA A 147 7.32 -1.08 -2.54
N THR A 148 8.00 -1.90 -1.72
CA THR A 148 9.32 -1.56 -1.18
C THR A 148 10.37 -1.41 -2.29
N ARG A 149 10.35 -2.32 -3.29
CA ARG A 149 11.24 -2.24 -4.45
C ARG A 149 10.99 -0.99 -5.29
N LEU A 150 9.71 -0.67 -5.55
CA LEU A 150 9.34 0.53 -6.28
C LEU A 150 9.86 1.81 -5.63
N ARG A 151 9.77 1.89 -4.29
CA ARG A 151 10.26 3.06 -3.55
C ARG A 151 11.79 3.14 -3.52
N GLN A 152 12.48 2.00 -3.48
CA GLN A 152 13.95 1.94 -3.50
C GLN A 152 14.54 2.27 -4.88
N HIS A 153 13.84 1.88 -5.94
CA HIS A 153 14.30 2.07 -7.31
C HIS A 153 13.20 2.70 -8.18
N PRO A 154 12.87 3.99 -7.97
CA PRO A 154 11.78 4.67 -8.68
C PRO A 154 11.97 4.62 -10.20
N ASN A 155 13.22 4.57 -10.68
CA ASN A 155 13.56 4.53 -12.10
C ASN A 155 14.16 3.19 -12.53
N ALA A 156 13.96 2.09 -11.77
CA ALA A 156 14.50 0.77 -12.13
C ALA A 156 14.10 0.35 -13.55
N GLU A 157 12.79 0.39 -13.85
CA GLU A 157 12.30 -0.02 -15.17
C GLU A 157 12.81 0.88 -16.29
N GLU A 158 12.93 2.19 -16.06
CA GLU A 158 13.46 3.13 -17.06
C GLU A 158 14.95 2.92 -17.30
N THR A 159 15.72 2.71 -16.22
CA THR A 159 17.15 2.38 -16.28
C THR A 159 17.36 1.08 -17.03
N PHE A 160 16.56 0.06 -16.72
CA PHE A 160 16.63 -1.23 -17.39
C PHE A 160 16.23 -1.13 -18.87
N ARG A 161 15.17 -0.36 -19.18
CA ARG A 161 14.74 -0.07 -20.55
C ARG A 161 15.81 0.65 -21.36
N ALA A 162 16.49 1.63 -20.76
CA ALA A 162 17.59 2.35 -21.40
C ALA A 162 18.76 1.41 -21.72
N SER A 163 19.12 0.52 -20.79
CA SER A 163 20.16 -0.49 -21.01
C SER A 163 19.79 -1.49 -22.10
N ILE A 164 18.52 -1.93 -22.17
CA ILE A 164 18.03 -2.79 -23.26
C ILE A 164 18.14 -2.06 -24.61
N LYS A 165 17.73 -0.79 -24.66
CA LYS A 165 17.84 0.02 -25.89
C LYS A 165 19.29 0.14 -26.36
N GLN A 166 20.22 0.36 -25.44
CA GLN A 166 21.64 0.42 -25.74
C GLN A 166 22.18 -0.91 -26.28
N ALA A 167 21.82 -2.02 -25.63
CA ALA A 167 22.20 -3.37 -26.06
C ALA A 167 21.52 -3.85 -27.36
N LEU A 168 20.50 -3.14 -27.84
CA LEU A 168 19.84 -3.41 -29.13
C LEU A 168 20.27 -2.43 -30.23
N SER A 169 21.26 -1.56 -29.97
CA SER A 169 21.71 -0.56 -30.93
C SER A 169 22.31 -1.14 -32.21
N ASP A 170 22.90 -2.33 -32.14
CA ASP A 170 23.41 -3.13 -33.26
C ASP A 170 22.44 -4.26 -33.69
N HIS A 171 21.22 -4.25 -33.16
CA HIS A 171 20.13 -5.21 -33.36
C HIS A 171 20.42 -6.64 -32.87
N ILE A 172 21.55 -6.89 -32.21
CA ILE A 172 21.97 -8.21 -31.77
C ILE A 172 22.44 -8.14 -30.32
N ILE A 173 21.65 -8.68 -29.39
CA ILE A 173 22.10 -8.84 -28.00
C ILE A 173 23.12 -9.97 -27.95
N THR A 174 24.38 -9.63 -27.69
CA THR A 174 25.45 -10.61 -27.49
C THR A 174 25.28 -11.38 -26.16
N PRO A 175 25.88 -12.57 -25.99
CA PRO A 175 25.82 -13.30 -24.71
C PRO A 175 26.38 -12.51 -23.52
N GLU A 176 27.35 -11.63 -23.77
CA GLU A 176 27.91 -10.76 -22.74
C GLU A 176 26.91 -9.69 -22.30
N GLU A 177 26.21 -9.06 -23.25
CA GLU A 177 25.16 -8.08 -22.95
C GLU A 177 23.96 -8.73 -22.28
N ALA A 178 23.55 -9.93 -22.71
CA ALA A 178 22.52 -10.71 -22.04
C ALA A 178 22.88 -10.95 -20.57
N SER A 179 24.14 -11.31 -20.30
CA SER A 179 24.64 -11.50 -18.93
C SER A 179 24.67 -10.19 -18.12
N LYS A 180 25.01 -9.06 -18.75
CA LYS A 180 24.98 -7.73 -18.12
C LYS A 180 23.55 -7.29 -17.79
N LEU A 181 22.62 -7.48 -18.73
CA LEU A 181 21.20 -7.18 -18.53
C LEU A 181 20.61 -8.06 -17.41
N GLU A 182 20.95 -9.35 -17.36
CA GLU A 182 20.47 -10.22 -16.30
C GLU A 182 21.01 -9.81 -14.91
N ARG A 183 22.28 -9.41 -14.80
CA ARG A 183 22.81 -8.83 -13.55
C ARG A 183 22.09 -7.54 -13.18
N LEU A 184 21.92 -6.62 -14.13
CA LEU A 184 21.22 -5.36 -13.89
C LEU A 184 19.78 -5.61 -13.44
N ARG A 185 19.10 -6.60 -14.04
CA ARG A 185 17.76 -7.03 -13.64
C ARG A 185 17.74 -7.47 -12.17
N GLN A 186 18.71 -8.28 -11.76
CA GLN A 186 18.84 -8.76 -10.37
C GLN A 186 19.15 -7.61 -9.41
N ASP A 187 20.07 -6.71 -9.77
CA ASP A 187 20.47 -5.56 -8.97
C ASP A 187 19.30 -4.58 -8.76
N LEU A 188 18.50 -4.35 -9.81
CA LEU A 188 17.29 -3.53 -9.76
C LEU A 188 16.06 -4.30 -9.24
N GLN A 189 16.23 -5.59 -8.94
CA GLN A 189 15.20 -6.52 -8.46
C GLN A 189 13.95 -6.54 -9.35
N ILE A 190 14.12 -6.42 -10.66
CA ILE A 190 13.04 -6.45 -11.65
C ILE A 190 12.63 -7.92 -11.86
N PRO A 191 11.35 -8.30 -11.68
CA PRO A 191 10.88 -9.65 -11.97
C PRO A 191 11.18 -10.06 -13.42
N ALA A 192 11.45 -11.35 -13.65
CA ALA A 192 11.78 -11.84 -14.99
C ALA A 192 10.66 -11.59 -16.00
N GLU A 193 9.39 -11.65 -15.57
CA GLU A 193 8.24 -11.37 -16.41
C GLU A 193 8.21 -9.89 -16.85
N VAL A 194 8.45 -8.97 -15.91
CA VAL A 194 8.51 -7.52 -16.20
C VAL A 194 9.69 -7.22 -17.12
N ALA A 195 10.85 -7.83 -16.89
CA ALA A 195 12.01 -7.68 -17.76
C ALA A 195 11.74 -8.16 -19.19
N ARG A 196 11.04 -9.30 -19.32
CA ARG A 196 10.60 -9.86 -20.61
C ARG A 196 9.63 -8.92 -21.31
N ASP A 197 8.65 -8.37 -20.60
CA ASP A 197 7.68 -7.42 -21.16
C ASP A 197 8.37 -6.13 -21.64
N ILE A 198 9.31 -5.58 -20.86
CA ILE A 198 10.11 -4.42 -21.26
C ILE A 198 10.92 -4.73 -22.51
N LEU A 199 11.57 -5.90 -22.58
CA LEU A 199 12.31 -6.32 -23.77
C LEU A 199 11.41 -6.41 -25.00
N MET A 200 10.24 -7.03 -24.88
CA MET A 200 9.28 -7.15 -25.98
C MET A 200 8.78 -5.78 -26.45
N GLN A 201 8.49 -4.86 -25.52
CA GLN A 201 8.10 -3.49 -25.85
C GLN A 201 9.21 -2.72 -26.57
N VAL A 202 10.45 -2.81 -26.11
CA VAL A 202 11.58 -2.14 -26.76
C VAL A 202 11.84 -2.72 -28.16
N ARG A 203 11.72 -4.04 -28.32
CA ARG A 203 11.86 -4.71 -29.63
C ARG A 203 10.72 -4.42 -30.59
N ALA A 204 9.48 -4.25 -30.10
CA ALA A 204 8.32 -3.90 -30.92
C ALA A 204 8.33 -2.43 -31.34
N ASN A 205 9.11 -1.59 -30.64
CA ASN A 205 9.36 -0.20 -30.98
C ASN A 205 10.87 0.04 -31.19
N PRO A 206 11.51 -0.72 -32.10
CA PRO A 206 12.95 -0.58 -32.33
C PRO A 206 13.25 0.81 -32.90
N HIS A 207 12.22 1.43 -33.50
CA HIS A 207 12.32 2.66 -34.24
C HIS A 207 11.11 3.57 -34.06
N SER A 208 11.16 4.37 -32.99
CA SER A 208 10.83 5.80 -33.11
C SER A 208 11.92 6.57 -33.87
N GLU A 209 12.96 5.91 -34.41
CA GLU A 209 13.86 6.37 -35.49
C GLU A 209 14.73 5.17 -35.95
N ALA A 210 14.75 4.89 -37.26
CA ALA A 210 15.52 3.88 -38.05
C ALA A 210 14.78 2.56 -38.40
N GLU A 211 15.42 1.50 -38.91
CA GLU A 211 14.75 0.37 -39.57
C GLU A 211 15.42 -0.96 -39.21
N GLY A 212 14.67 -2.08 -39.18
CA GLY A 212 15.25 -3.41 -39.40
C GLY A 212 14.75 -4.54 -38.51
N GLU A 213 14.00 -5.49 -39.10
CA GLU A 213 13.58 -6.76 -38.51
C GLU A 213 14.72 -7.78 -38.36
N ALA A 214 14.75 -8.51 -37.23
CA ALA A 214 14.70 -9.99 -37.13
C ALA A 214 15.33 -10.53 -35.83
N SER A 215 14.81 -11.69 -35.36
CA SER A 215 15.34 -12.64 -34.36
C SER A 215 14.77 -12.56 -32.92
N ILE A 216 13.72 -13.35 -32.68
CA ILE A 216 13.15 -13.68 -31.36
C ILE A 216 13.38 -15.17 -31.08
N ASN A 217 14.21 -15.47 -30.08
CA ASN A 217 14.21 -16.65 -29.20
C ASN A 217 15.63 -16.80 -28.65
N LEU A 218 15.90 -16.40 -27.39
CA LEU A 218 17.06 -16.87 -26.59
C LEU A 218 17.21 -16.26 -25.17
N LEU A 219 16.43 -15.25 -24.77
CA LEU A 219 16.80 -14.45 -23.58
C LEU A 219 16.22 -14.87 -22.23
N PHE A 220 15.11 -15.62 -22.13
CA PHE A 220 14.50 -15.95 -20.83
C PHE A 220 13.82 -17.33 -20.83
N PRO A 221 14.55 -18.45 -20.60
CA PRO A 221 13.91 -19.74 -20.35
C PRO A 221 13.10 -19.71 -19.03
N GLU A 222 12.03 -20.51 -18.99
CA GLU A 222 11.07 -20.63 -17.88
C GLU A 222 11.69 -20.98 -16.51
#